data_AF-A0A6V7GUD0-F1
#
_entry.id   AF-A0A6V7GUD0-F1
#
_cell.length_a   1.000
_cell.length_b   1.000
_cell.length_c   1.000
_cell.angle_alpha   90.00
_cell.angle_beta   90.00
_cell.angle_gamma   90.00
#
_symmetry.space_group_name_H-M   'P 1'
#
loop_
_entity.id
_entity.type
_entity.pdbx_description
1 polymer ?
#
loop_
_entity_poly.entity_id
_entity_poly.type
_entity_poly.pdbx_seq_one_letter_code
_entity_poly.pdbx_strand_id
1 'polypeptide(L)' 'LCFTKLKLLLLAIEIKGEGGGDSKISINPRGAKIVANTQGFFIAQSADE' A
#
# COMPACT_ATOMS: atom_id res chain seq x y z
N LEU A 1 -2.85 -12.18 -0.72
CA LEU A 1 -2.75 -12.20 -2.20
C LEU A 1 -1.36 -11.75 -2.66
N CYS A 2 -0.92 -10.52 -2.35
CA CYS A 2 0.39 -10.00 -2.80
C CYS A 2 1.57 -10.93 -2.49
N PHE A 3 1.75 -11.30 -1.23
CA PHE A 3 2.87 -12.19 -0.87
C PHE A 3 2.70 -13.61 -1.42
N THR A 4 1.51 -14.18 -1.29
CA THR A 4 1.27 -15.60 -1.62
C THR A 4 1.10 -15.90 -3.10
N LYS A 5 0.73 -14.92 -3.92
CA LYS A 5 0.51 -15.09 -5.37
C LYS A 5 1.48 -14.30 -6.23
N LEU A 6 1.84 -13.09 -5.80
CA LEU A 6 2.71 -12.18 -6.56
C LEU A 6 4.15 -12.14 -6.03
N LYS A 7 4.41 -12.77 -4.87
CA LYS A 7 5.71 -12.70 -4.16
C LYS A 7 6.15 -11.28 -3.77
N LEU A 8 5.20 -10.35 -3.68
CA LEU A 8 5.42 -8.98 -3.26
C LEU A 8 5.11 -8.80 -1.78
N LEU A 9 6.05 -8.26 -1.01
CA LEU A 9 5.86 -7.95 0.41
C LEU A 9 5.32 -6.53 0.58
N LEU A 10 4.04 -6.38 0.90
CA LEU A 10 3.43 -5.09 1.21
C LEU A 10 3.91 -4.58 2.57
N LEU A 11 4.54 -3.41 2.60
CA LEU A 11 4.99 -2.74 3.82
C LEU A 11 4.00 -1.70 4.33
N ALA A 12 3.50 -0.86 3.43
CA ALA A 12 2.71 0.31 3.79
C ALA A 12 1.74 0.68 2.67
N ILE A 13 0.73 1.48 3.01
CA ILE A 13 -0.19 2.09 2.05
C ILE A 13 -0.31 3.58 2.31
N GLU A 14 -0.58 4.34 1.26
CA GLU A 14 -1.02 5.72 1.36
C GLU A 14 -2.51 5.76 1.74
N ILE A 15 -2.82 6.48 2.82
CA ILE A 15 -4.17 6.87 3.22
C ILE A 15 -4.33 8.33 2.78
N LYS A 16 -5.17 8.57 1.77
CA LYS A 16 -5.49 9.93 1.33
C LYS A 16 -6.36 10.61 2.38
N GLY A 17 -6.01 11.84 2.76
CA GLY A 17 -6.84 12.66 3.62
C GLY A 17 -8.16 13.03 2.93
N GLU A 18 -9.23 13.18 3.69
CA GLU A 18 -10.49 13.68 3.15
C GLU A 18 -10.38 15.16 2.76
N GLY A 19 -11.05 15.56 1.68
CA GLY A 19 -11.20 16.98 1.31
C GLY A 19 -9.92 17.72 0.90
N GLY A 20 -8.87 17.01 0.46
CA GLY A 20 -7.59 17.61 0.10
C GLY A 20 -6.62 17.79 1.26
N GLY A 21 -6.91 17.18 2.41
CA GLY A 21 -5.96 17.07 3.51
C GLY A 21 -4.76 16.17 3.18
N ASP A 22 -3.69 16.32 3.96
CA ASP A 22 -2.43 15.62 3.73
C ASP A 22 -2.58 14.10 3.68
N SER A 23 -1.94 13.49 2.69
CA SER A 23 -1.77 12.04 2.61
C SER A 23 -0.87 11.53 3.74
N LYS A 24 -1.26 10.42 4.34
CA LYS A 24 -0.50 9.75 5.40
C LYS A 24 -0.05 8.37 4.94
N ILE A 25 1.20 8.01 5.24
CA ILE A 25 1.69 6.65 5.00
C ILE A 25 1.40 5.82 6.24
N SER A 26 0.58 4.79 6.08
CA SER A 26 0.29 3.82 7.14
C SER A 26 1.19 2.60 6.98
N ILE A 27 2.13 2.42 7.91
CA ILE A 27 3.08 1.30 7.92
C ILE A 27 2.45 0.10 8.63
N ASN A 28 2.50 -1.06 7.99
CA ASN A 28 1.82 -2.28 8.42
C ASN A 28 0.35 -2.03 8.79
N PRO A 29 -0.48 -1.54 7.84
CA PRO A 29 -1.85 -1.15 8.11
C PRO A 29 -2.65 -2.38 8.55
N ARG A 30 -3.02 -2.44 9.83
CA ARG A 30 -3.89 -3.50 10.36
C ARG A 30 -5.35 -3.02 10.27
N GLY A 31 -6.12 -3.62 9.37
CA GLY A 31 -7.56 -3.33 9.22
C GLY A 31 -7.90 -2.08 8.41
N ALA A 32 -6.93 -1.43 7.76
CA ALA A 32 -7.22 -0.34 6.82
C ALA A 32 -7.89 -0.89 5.56
N LYS A 33 -8.97 -0.25 5.13
CA LYS A 33 -9.63 -0.58 3.86
C LYS A 33 -8.83 0.02 2.71
N ILE A 34 -8.54 -0.79 1.69
CA ILE A 34 -7.93 -0.31 0.45
C ILE A 34 -9.03 0.37 -0.37
N VAL A 35 -8.79 1.62 -0.77
CA VAL A 35 -9.68 2.39 -1.64
C VAL A 35 -9.12 2.41 -3.06
N ALA A 36 -9.94 2.83 -4.02
CA ALA A 36 -9.46 2.97 -5.40
C ALA A 36 -8.29 3.97 -5.47
N ASN A 37 -7.29 3.64 -6.29
CA ASN A 37 -6.07 4.45 -6.47
C ASN A 37 -5.26 4.67 -5.18
N THR A 38 -5.27 3.71 -4.25
CA THR A 38 -4.33 3.66 -3.12
C THR A 38 -2.93 3.30 -3.61
N GLN A 39 -1.94 4.11 -3.27
CA GLN A 39 -0.54 3.80 -3.52
C GLN A 39 -0.03 2.82 -2.45
N GLY A 40 0.50 1.67 -2.89
CA GLY A 40 1.10 0.66 -2.03
C GLY A 40 2.62 0.68 -2.10
N PHE A 41 3.28 0.43 -0.97
CA PHE A 41 4.73 0.33 -0.88
C PHE A 41 5.11 -1.13 -0.68
N PHE A 42 5.87 -1.68 -1.63
CA PHE A 42 6.25 -3.08 -1.66
C PHE A 42 7.77 -3.25 -1.62
N ILE A 43 8.23 -4.35 -1.04
CA ILE A 43 9.56 -4.90 -1.31
C ILE A 43 9.41 -5.97 -2.39
N ALA A 44 10.20 -5.81 -3.45
CA ALA A 44 10.29 -6.70 -4.61
C ALA A 44 11.76 -6.86 -5.00
N GLN A 45 12.08 -7.88 -5.80
CA GLN A 45 13.44 -8.08 -6.32
C GLN A 45 13.75 -7.18 -7.51
N SER A 46 12.73 -6.66 -8.18
CA SER A 46 12.83 -5.70 -9.27
C SER A 46 11.60 -4.79 -9.30
N ALA A 47 11.63 -3.72 -10.10
CA ALA A 47 10.48 -2.83 -10.29
C ALA A 47 9.49 -3.36 -11.35
N ASP A 48 9.91 -4.34 -12.15
CA ASP A 48 9.15 -4.88 -13.30
C ASP A 48 8.39 -6.17 -12.96
N GLU A 49 8.67 -6.80 -11.80
CA GLU A 49 7.97 -7.98 -11.25
C GLU A 49 6.88 -7.64 -10.23
#